data_AF-A0A8J7MFM7-F1
#
_entry.id   AF-A0A8J7MFM7-F1
#
_cell.length_a   1.000
_cell.length_b   1.000
_cell.length_c   1.000
_cell.angle_alpha   90.00
_cell.angle_beta   90.00
_cell.angle_gamma   90.00
#
_symmetry.space_group_name_H-M   'P 1'
#
loop_
_entity.id
_entity.type
_entity.pdbx_description
1 polymer ?
#
loop_
_entity_poly.entity_id
_entity_poly.type
_entity_poly.pdbx_seq_one_letter_code
_entity_poly.pdbx_strand_id
1 'polypeptide(L)'
;MKLHNILIFAVTASLSISCSSHEVMPAPYIPAGLGASSHSARVKTHSAKMAVEVDDTNQRAKEVESMVRKSSGILVSVDLNDKSSSFVNMKVPEEKLELMLDEIGTLGKVTSRRVKSKDITEQVADAAVKLENLRQLRSRYRKLLDRAEKVDEMLKIERELARVQTEIEQLEARNRSLSQQVAMADVELKLSQKIVPGPVTLAGKGAYWTLSKLFVLN
;
A
#
# COMPACT_ATOMS: atom_id res chain seq x y z
N MET A 1 62.76 -30.81 -63.03
CA MET A 1 63.86 -30.03 -63.65
C MET A 1 63.42 -28.57 -63.62
N LYS A 2 64.06 -27.58 -62.99
CA LYS A 2 65.45 -27.38 -62.54
C LYS A 2 65.46 -26.58 -61.22
N LEU A 3 66.49 -26.85 -60.42
CA LEU A 3 66.89 -26.19 -59.18
C LEU A 3 67.44 -24.77 -59.38
N HIS A 4 67.59 -24.08 -58.23
CA HIS A 4 68.49 -22.99 -57.81
C HIS A 4 67.67 -21.80 -57.28
N ASN A 5 67.98 -21.15 -56.15
CA ASN A 5 69.23 -21.08 -55.42
C ASN A 5 69.00 -20.65 -53.96
N ILE A 6 69.89 -21.11 -53.08
CA ILE A 6 70.02 -20.77 -51.67
C ILE A 6 70.71 -19.40 -51.54
N LEU A 7 70.23 -18.53 -50.64
CA LEU A 7 71.12 -17.62 -49.92
C LEU A 7 70.58 -17.30 -48.52
N ILE A 8 71.43 -17.61 -47.55
CA ILE A 8 71.36 -17.33 -46.11
C ILE A 8 71.62 -15.83 -45.88
N PHE A 9 70.81 -15.12 -45.09
CA PHE A 9 71.26 -13.90 -44.40
C PHE A 9 70.49 -13.64 -43.10
N ALA A 10 71.28 -13.59 -42.02
CA ALA A 10 71.16 -12.76 -40.82
C ALA A 10 69.84 -12.74 -40.01
N VAL A 11 69.92 -13.48 -38.91
CA VAL A 11 69.23 -13.21 -37.64
C VAL A 11 69.38 -11.74 -37.25
N THR A 12 68.27 -11.01 -37.15
CA THR A 12 68.16 -9.84 -36.26
C THR A 12 66.92 -10.04 -35.40
N ALA A 13 67.15 -10.25 -34.11
CA ALA A 13 66.10 -10.33 -33.11
C ALA A 13 65.64 -8.91 -32.79
N SER A 14 64.53 -8.49 -33.38
CA SER A 14 63.77 -7.33 -32.91
C SER A 14 62.54 -7.84 -32.15
N LEU A 15 62.63 -7.77 -30.83
CA LEU A 15 61.54 -8.07 -29.91
C LEU A 15 60.51 -6.94 -29.98
N SER A 16 59.64 -6.96 -30.99
CA SER A 16 58.43 -6.16 -30.98
C SER A 16 57.39 -6.87 -30.11
N ILE A 17 57.29 -6.41 -28.87
CA ILE A 17 56.15 -6.66 -27.98
C ILE A 17 54.92 -6.08 -28.68
N SER A 18 54.27 -6.90 -29.50
CA SER A 18 52.94 -6.59 -30.02
C SER A 18 51.95 -6.96 -28.92
N CYS A 19 51.55 -5.96 -28.14
CA CYS A 19 50.45 -6.08 -27.20
C CYS A 19 49.22 -6.57 -27.96
N SER A 20 48.70 -7.71 -27.53
CA SER A 20 47.38 -8.20 -27.86
C SER A 20 46.37 -7.06 -27.67
N SER A 21 45.76 -6.63 -28.76
CA SER A 21 44.61 -5.76 -28.77
C SER A 21 43.47 -6.47 -28.06
N HIS A 22 43.38 -6.28 -26.74
CA HIS A 22 42.20 -6.62 -25.98
C HIS A 22 41.09 -5.71 -26.48
N GLU A 23 40.16 -6.27 -27.25
CA GLU A 23 38.92 -5.62 -27.59
C GLU A 23 38.24 -5.23 -26.28
N VAL A 24 38.28 -3.93 -25.95
CA VAL A 24 37.43 -3.35 -24.93
C VAL A 24 36.04 -3.38 -25.53
N MET A 25 35.22 -4.32 -25.09
CA MET A 25 33.79 -4.34 -25.37
C MET A 25 33.24 -2.94 -25.04
N PRO A 26 32.50 -2.28 -25.95
CA PRO A 26 31.86 -1.03 -25.61
C PRO A 26 30.93 -1.30 -24.42
N ALA A 27 31.03 -0.46 -23.39
CA ALA A 27 30.11 -0.47 -22.27
C ALA A 27 28.66 -0.52 -22.79
N PRO A 28 27.75 -1.27 -22.16
CA PRO A 28 26.35 -1.29 -22.59
C PRO A 28 25.84 0.14 -22.68
N TYR A 29 25.35 0.51 -23.86
CA TYR A 29 24.69 1.78 -24.10
C TYR A 29 23.49 1.87 -23.15
N ILE A 30 23.65 2.59 -22.04
CA ILE A 30 22.54 3.04 -21.21
C ILE A 30 21.93 4.21 -21.97
N PRO A 31 20.72 4.09 -22.56
CA PRO A 31 20.08 5.25 -23.16
C PRO A 31 19.91 6.32 -22.08
N ALA A 32 20.62 7.44 -22.24
CA ALA A 32 20.41 8.66 -21.49
C ALA A 32 19.04 9.22 -21.90
N GLY A 33 18.00 8.74 -21.24
CA GLY A 33 16.63 9.08 -21.61
C GLY A 33 15.59 8.31 -20.83
N LEU A 34 15.53 8.53 -19.52
CA LEU A 34 14.30 8.36 -18.72
C LEU A 34 14.26 9.38 -17.57
N GLY A 35 14.78 10.59 -17.85
CA GLY A 35 14.33 11.82 -17.23
C GLY A 35 13.16 12.37 -18.03
N ALA A 36 12.06 11.62 -18.07
CA ALA A 36 10.78 12.13 -18.54
C ALA A 36 9.76 11.72 -17.50
N SER A 37 9.16 12.73 -16.87
CA SER A 37 8.08 12.58 -15.91
C SER A 37 6.94 11.78 -16.53
N SER A 38 6.98 10.46 -16.39
CA SER A 38 5.76 9.68 -16.41
C SER A 38 5.02 10.13 -15.16
N HIS A 39 3.98 10.94 -15.36
CA HIS A 39 2.86 11.00 -14.44
C HIS A 39 2.17 9.63 -14.48
N SER A 40 2.91 8.59 -14.05
CA SER A 40 2.37 7.28 -13.73
C SER A 40 1.25 7.57 -12.75
N ALA A 41 0.02 7.25 -13.16
CA ALA A 41 -1.16 7.46 -12.35
C ALA A 41 -0.90 6.79 -11.00
N ARG A 42 -0.59 7.60 -9.99
CA ARG A 42 -0.19 7.09 -8.68
C ARG A 42 -1.40 6.47 -8.03
N VAL A 43 -1.30 5.20 -7.69
CA VAL A 43 -2.37 4.49 -7.01
C VAL A 43 -2.20 4.73 -5.52
N LYS A 44 -3.13 5.48 -4.93
CA LYS A 44 -3.12 5.80 -3.50
C LYS A 44 -4.36 5.21 -2.82
N THR A 45 -4.20 4.79 -1.58
CA THR A 45 -5.31 4.46 -0.69
C THR A 45 -5.36 5.47 0.45
N HIS A 46 -6.56 5.78 0.92
CA HIS A 46 -6.74 6.71 2.02
C HIS A 46 -7.39 6.03 3.22
N SER A 47 -6.92 6.43 4.39
CA SER A 47 -7.51 6.05 5.68
C SER A 47 -7.63 7.28 6.54
N ALA A 48 -8.78 7.46 7.17
CA ALA A 48 -9.07 8.59 8.04
C ALA A 48 -9.40 8.10 9.45
N LYS A 49 -8.90 8.81 10.45
CA LYS A 49 -9.30 8.67 11.84
C LYS A 49 -9.77 10.02 12.33
N MET A 50 -10.97 10.07 12.87
CA MET A 50 -11.58 11.31 13.35
C MET A 50 -12.17 11.09 14.74
N ALA A 51 -11.95 12.05 15.64
CA ALA A 51 -12.56 12.10 16.94
C ALA A 51 -13.35 13.39 17.08
N VAL A 52 -14.61 13.27 17.48
CA VAL A 52 -15.54 14.39 17.60
C VAL A 52 -16.23 14.34 18.95
N GLU A 53 -16.17 15.46 19.66
CA GLU A 53 -16.95 15.71 20.86
C GLU A 53 -18.35 16.19 20.48
N VAL A 54 -19.37 15.48 20.96
CA VAL A 54 -20.79 15.74 20.70
C VAL A 54 -21.59 15.75 21.99
N ASP A 55 -22.77 16.36 21.99
CA ASP A 55 -23.63 16.41 23.17
C ASP A 55 -24.36 15.07 23.42
N ASP A 56 -24.81 14.43 22.34
CA ASP A 56 -25.45 13.10 22.34
C ASP A 56 -24.76 12.19 21.31
N THR A 57 -24.09 11.13 21.78
CA THR A 57 -23.35 10.20 20.92
C THR A 57 -24.27 9.30 20.10
N ASN A 58 -25.41 8.89 20.66
CA ASN A 58 -26.34 7.97 20.01
C ASN A 58 -27.12 8.66 18.88
N GLN A 59 -27.59 9.89 19.11
CA GLN A 59 -28.28 10.66 18.08
C GLN A 59 -27.34 10.98 16.91
N ARG A 60 -26.11 11.44 17.21
CA ARG A 60 -25.12 11.77 16.17
C ARG A 60 -24.61 10.55 15.43
N ALA A 61 -24.47 9.40 16.09
CA ALA A 61 -24.14 8.15 15.40
C ALA A 61 -25.18 7.79 14.33
N LYS A 62 -26.49 7.90 14.63
CA LYS A 62 -27.57 7.65 13.65
C LYS A 62 -27.56 8.65 12.48
N GLU A 63 -27.22 9.90 12.76
CA GLU A 63 -27.06 10.93 11.73
C GLU A 63 -25.89 10.59 10.79
N VAL A 64 -24.76 10.18 11.35
CA VAL A 64 -23.59 9.69 10.58
C VAL A 64 -23.95 8.46 9.75
N GLU A 65 -24.66 7.48 10.30
CA GLU A 65 -25.13 6.31 9.53
C GLU A 65 -25.98 6.73 8.32
N SER A 66 -26.83 7.74 8.50
CA SER A 66 -27.67 8.27 7.42
C SER A 66 -26.83 8.98 6.35
N MET A 67 -25.81 9.72 6.74
CA MET A 67 -24.86 10.35 5.81
C MET A 67 -24.08 9.29 5.02
N VAL A 68 -23.56 8.26 5.67
CA VAL A 68 -22.86 7.14 5.01
C VAL A 68 -23.73 6.47 3.96
N ARG A 69 -25.01 6.23 4.26
CA ARG A 69 -25.95 5.66 3.29
C ARG A 69 -26.18 6.59 2.10
N LYS A 70 -26.34 7.90 2.33
CA LYS A 70 -26.51 8.91 1.26
C LYS A 70 -25.28 9.01 0.36
N SER A 71 -24.08 8.86 0.92
CA SER A 71 -22.84 8.91 0.15
C SER A 71 -22.54 7.62 -0.62
N SER A 72 -23.41 6.61 -0.58
CA SER A 72 -23.15 5.26 -1.09
C SER A 72 -21.96 4.57 -0.38
N GLY A 73 -21.69 4.97 0.86
CA GLY A 73 -20.72 4.30 1.73
C GLY A 73 -21.30 3.04 2.37
N ILE A 74 -20.41 2.21 2.88
CA ILE A 74 -20.73 0.96 3.56
C ILE A 74 -20.42 1.13 5.04
N LEU A 75 -21.41 0.88 5.90
CA LEU A 75 -21.23 0.82 7.33
C LEU A 75 -20.59 -0.53 7.69
N VAL A 76 -19.43 -0.53 8.34
CA VAL A 76 -18.70 -1.76 8.69
C VAL A 76 -19.05 -2.21 10.10
N SER A 77 -18.97 -1.31 11.07
CA SER A 77 -19.38 -1.59 12.46
C SER A 77 -19.81 -0.31 13.16
N VAL A 78 -20.73 -0.47 14.10
CA VAL A 78 -21.17 0.59 15.01
C VAL A 78 -21.22 0.03 16.41
N ASP A 79 -20.38 0.57 17.27
CA ASP A 79 -20.31 0.23 18.68
C ASP A 79 -20.86 1.42 19.48
N LEU A 80 -22.15 1.35 19.81
CA LEU A 80 -22.81 2.33 20.67
C LEU A 80 -22.58 1.95 22.12
N ASN A 81 -22.03 2.87 22.92
CA ASN A 81 -21.92 2.72 24.35
C ASN A 81 -22.49 3.96 25.03
N ASP A 82 -23.52 3.75 25.85
CA ASP A 82 -24.30 4.80 26.51
C ASP A 82 -23.51 5.65 27.50
N LYS A 83 -22.29 5.25 27.88
CA LYS A 83 -21.60 5.85 29.03
C LYS A 83 -20.55 6.92 28.71
N SER A 84 -20.04 7.03 27.48
CA SER A 84 -19.22 8.21 27.10
C SER A 84 -18.72 8.25 25.66
N SER A 85 -18.68 7.14 24.93
CA SER A 85 -18.07 7.10 23.60
C SER A 85 -18.70 6.07 22.69
N SER A 86 -18.78 6.37 21.41
CA SER A 86 -19.26 5.47 20.38
C SER A 86 -18.23 5.39 19.26
N PHE A 87 -18.06 4.20 18.69
CA PHE A 87 -17.15 3.98 17.58
C PHE A 87 -17.96 3.62 16.34
N VAL A 88 -17.64 4.26 15.23
CA VAL A 88 -18.27 4.02 13.94
C VAL A 88 -17.18 3.78 12.93
N ASN A 89 -17.14 2.56 12.38
CA ASN A 89 -16.24 2.20 11.30
C ASN A 89 -17.05 2.13 10.00
N MET A 90 -16.58 2.84 8.99
CA MET A 90 -17.26 2.95 7.71
C MET A 90 -16.25 2.94 6.57
N LYS A 91 -16.70 2.49 5.41
CA LYS A 91 -16.00 2.61 4.13
C LYS A 91 -16.72 3.62 3.27
N VAL A 92 -16.02 4.64 2.80
CA VAL A 92 -16.60 5.73 2.00
C VAL A 92 -15.92 5.72 0.63
N PRO A 93 -16.66 5.93 -0.48
CA PRO A 93 -16.03 6.12 -1.78
C PRO A 93 -14.98 7.22 -1.71
N GLU A 94 -13.80 6.96 -2.28
CA GLU A 94 -12.64 7.84 -2.24
C GLU A 94 -13.00 9.29 -2.64
N GLU A 95 -13.79 9.45 -3.69
CA GLU A 95 -14.25 10.75 -4.22
C GLU A 95 -15.07 11.59 -3.23
N LYS A 96 -15.70 10.95 -2.24
CA LYS A 96 -16.58 11.60 -1.25
C LYS A 96 -15.97 11.67 0.14
N LEU A 97 -14.73 11.19 0.31
CA LEU A 97 -14.07 11.12 1.61
C LEU A 97 -13.98 12.49 2.28
N GLU A 98 -13.46 13.50 1.57
CA GLU A 98 -13.24 14.84 2.13
C GLU A 98 -14.55 15.49 2.55
N LEU A 99 -15.56 15.46 1.67
CA LEU A 99 -16.90 15.97 1.94
C LEU A 99 -17.52 15.32 3.17
N MET A 100 -17.41 14.00 3.30
CA MET A 100 -17.94 13.27 4.46
C MET A 100 -17.24 13.68 5.76
N LEU A 101 -15.91 13.81 5.75
CA LEU A 101 -15.16 14.22 6.93
C LEU A 101 -15.50 15.66 7.35
N ASP A 102 -15.76 16.53 6.40
CA ASP A 102 -16.17 17.91 6.66
C ASP A 102 -17.59 17.96 7.24
N GLU A 103 -18.54 17.23 6.66
CA GLU A 103 -19.91 17.10 7.18
C GLU A 103 -19.93 16.56 8.61
N ILE A 104 -19.18 15.48 8.89
CA ILE A 104 -19.04 14.92 10.25
C ILE A 104 -18.43 15.96 11.21
N GLY A 105 -17.50 16.78 10.71
CA GLY A 105 -16.88 17.86 11.47
C GLY A 105 -17.86 18.96 11.91
N THR A 106 -18.99 19.13 11.22
CA THR A 106 -20.01 20.10 11.60
C THR A 106 -20.93 19.64 12.73
N LEU A 107 -20.98 18.32 13.00
CA LEU A 107 -21.87 17.75 14.03
C LEU A 107 -21.44 18.07 15.47
N GLY A 108 -20.19 18.48 15.66
CA GLY A 108 -19.62 18.71 16.99
C GLY A 108 -18.22 19.30 16.93
N LYS A 109 -17.49 19.23 18.04
CA LYS A 109 -16.13 19.76 18.12
C LYS A 109 -15.13 18.68 17.74
N VAL A 110 -14.43 18.87 16.63
CA VAL A 110 -13.34 17.97 16.22
C VAL A 110 -12.18 18.07 17.21
N THR A 111 -11.88 16.99 17.92
CA THR A 111 -10.73 16.90 18.83
C THR A 111 -9.49 16.34 18.16
N SER A 112 -9.67 15.50 17.14
CA SER A 112 -8.58 14.95 16.35
C SER A 112 -9.09 14.61 14.95
N ARG A 113 -8.30 14.94 13.92
CA ARG A 113 -8.52 14.52 12.54
C ARG A 113 -7.18 14.12 11.96
N ARG A 114 -7.10 12.90 11.44
CA ARG A 114 -5.88 12.37 10.83
C ARG A 114 -6.27 11.64 9.55
N VAL A 115 -5.79 12.14 8.42
CA VAL A 115 -5.92 11.48 7.11
C VAL A 115 -4.53 10.97 6.74
N LYS A 116 -4.46 9.71 6.31
CA LYS A 116 -3.24 9.07 5.82
C LYS A 116 -3.49 8.59 4.40
N SER A 117 -2.64 9.04 3.49
CA SER A 117 -2.53 8.49 2.14
C SER A 117 -1.37 7.49 2.09
N LYS A 118 -1.57 6.32 1.48
CA LYS A 118 -0.50 5.37 1.19
C LYS A 118 -0.38 5.19 -0.31
N ASP A 119 0.79 5.45 -0.86
CA ASP A 119 1.09 5.13 -2.25
C ASP A 119 1.36 3.62 -2.37
N ILE A 120 0.59 2.96 -3.23
CA ILE A 120 0.68 1.52 -3.49
C ILE A 120 0.97 1.24 -4.98
N THR A 121 1.43 2.25 -5.73
CA THR A 121 1.71 2.13 -7.18
C THR A 121 2.67 0.98 -7.48
N GLU A 122 3.77 0.90 -6.72
CA GLU A 122 4.76 -0.18 -6.86
C GLU A 122 4.16 -1.56 -6.58
N GLN A 123 3.38 -1.69 -5.51
CA GLN A 123 2.73 -2.96 -5.15
C GLN A 123 1.76 -3.46 -6.24
N VAL A 124 1.01 -2.56 -6.86
CA VAL A 124 0.07 -2.90 -7.95
C VAL A 124 0.83 -3.28 -9.21
N ALA A 125 1.87 -2.51 -9.57
CA ALA A 125 2.70 -2.79 -10.74
C ALA A 125 3.41 -4.15 -10.61
N ASP A 126 4.05 -4.40 -9.47
CA ASP A 126 4.75 -5.66 -9.19
C ASP A 126 3.81 -6.86 -9.22
N ALA A 127 2.62 -6.72 -8.63
CA ALA A 127 1.62 -7.78 -8.63
C ALA A 127 1.12 -8.11 -10.05
N ALA A 128 0.97 -7.10 -10.92
CA ALA A 128 0.59 -7.30 -12.31
C ALA A 128 1.68 -8.04 -13.10
N VAL A 129 2.95 -7.63 -12.96
CA VAL A 129 4.09 -8.29 -13.60
C VAL A 129 4.21 -9.75 -13.14
N LYS A 130 4.10 -10.00 -11.83
CA LYS A 130 4.19 -11.36 -11.27
C LYS A 130 3.05 -12.25 -11.77
N LEU A 131 1.83 -11.72 -11.83
CA LEU A 131 0.67 -12.44 -12.34
C LEU A 131 0.85 -12.84 -13.81
N GLU A 132 1.36 -11.94 -14.63
CA GLU A 132 1.64 -12.22 -16.04
C GLU A 132 2.71 -13.30 -16.20
N ASN A 133 3.82 -13.21 -15.45
CA ASN A 133 4.86 -14.23 -15.45
C ASN A 133 4.33 -15.62 -15.07
N LEU A 134 3.47 -15.72 -14.05
CA LEU A 134 2.85 -16.98 -13.65
C LEU A 134 1.89 -17.53 -14.72
N ARG A 135 1.13 -16.67 -15.39
CA ARG A 135 0.26 -17.07 -16.50
C ARG A 135 1.06 -17.63 -17.67
N GLN A 136 2.20 -17.02 -18.00
CA GLN A 136 3.12 -17.53 -19.00
C GLN A 136 3.74 -18.86 -18.58
N LEU A 137 4.15 -19.00 -17.31
CA LEU A 137 4.66 -20.26 -16.76
C LEU A 137 3.61 -21.39 -16.87
N ARG A 138 2.36 -21.12 -16.48
CA ARG A 138 1.24 -22.06 -16.62
C ARG A 138 1.05 -22.49 -18.08
N SER A 139 1.13 -21.54 -19.02
CA SER A 139 1.03 -21.83 -20.46
C SER A 139 2.18 -22.75 -20.93
N ARG A 140 3.42 -22.50 -20.47
CA ARG A 140 4.57 -23.38 -20.76
C ARG A 140 4.38 -24.79 -20.18
N TYR A 141 3.89 -24.90 -18.95
CA TYR A 141 3.62 -26.20 -18.32
C TYR A 141 2.51 -26.97 -19.04
N ARG A 142 1.44 -26.31 -19.50
CA ARG A 142 0.42 -26.97 -20.36
C ARG A 142 1.03 -27.52 -21.64
N LYS A 143 1.88 -26.75 -22.33
CA LYS A 143 2.60 -27.22 -23.54
C LYS A 143 3.59 -28.36 -23.26
N LEU A 144 4.09 -28.49 -22.03
CA LEU A 144 4.92 -29.63 -21.63
C LEU A 144 4.06 -30.85 -21.33
N LEU A 145 2.91 -30.65 -20.69
CA LEU A 145 1.93 -31.69 -20.42
C LEU A 145 1.41 -32.33 -21.73
N ASP A 146 1.09 -31.51 -22.73
CA ASP A 146 0.62 -31.97 -24.05
C ASP A 146 1.66 -32.84 -24.80
N ARG A 147 2.94 -32.73 -24.43
CA ARG A 147 4.06 -33.48 -25.02
C ARG A 147 4.57 -34.62 -24.13
N ALA A 148 4.00 -34.79 -22.94
CA ALA A 148 4.45 -35.80 -21.99
C ALA A 148 3.88 -37.17 -22.37
N GLU A 149 4.75 -38.15 -22.60
CA GLU A 149 4.35 -39.51 -22.99
C GLU A 149 4.27 -40.47 -21.78
N LYS A 150 4.99 -40.16 -20.69
CA LYS A 150 5.00 -40.99 -19.49
C LYS A 150 4.05 -40.45 -18.42
N VAL A 151 3.30 -41.35 -17.82
CA VAL A 151 2.36 -41.04 -16.73
C VAL A 151 3.05 -40.36 -15.54
N ASP A 152 4.25 -40.80 -15.16
CA ASP A 152 5.00 -40.16 -14.06
C ASP A 152 5.40 -38.71 -14.38
N GLU A 153 5.76 -38.42 -15.63
CA GLU A 153 6.08 -37.05 -16.08
C GLU A 153 4.81 -36.18 -16.09
N MET A 154 3.69 -36.72 -16.58
CA MET A 154 2.39 -36.03 -16.55
C MET A 154 1.96 -35.69 -15.12
N LEU A 155 2.04 -36.66 -14.19
CA LEU A 155 1.65 -36.43 -12.78
C LEU A 155 2.53 -35.37 -12.12
N LYS A 156 3.82 -35.29 -12.45
CA LYS A 156 4.70 -34.22 -11.95
C LYS A 156 4.30 -32.85 -12.51
N ILE A 157 4.02 -32.76 -13.81
CA ILE A 157 3.60 -31.50 -14.44
C ILE A 157 2.25 -31.03 -13.89
N GLU A 158 1.30 -31.94 -13.68
CA GLU A 158 -0.02 -31.62 -13.09
C GLU A 158 0.10 -31.06 -11.66
N ARG A 159 0.97 -31.64 -10.82
CA ARG A 159 1.23 -31.10 -9.48
C ARG A 159 1.79 -29.67 -9.54
N GLU A 160 2.73 -29.42 -10.45
CA GLU A 160 3.28 -28.08 -10.64
C GLU A 160 2.26 -27.10 -11.23
N LEU A 161 1.40 -27.55 -12.15
CA LEU A 161 0.28 -26.75 -12.67
C LEU A 161 -0.70 -26.36 -11.57
N ALA A 162 -1.08 -27.31 -10.69
CA ALA A 162 -1.96 -27.04 -9.56
C ALA A 162 -1.34 -26.01 -8.59
N ARG A 163 -0.04 -26.11 -8.32
CA ARG A 163 0.70 -25.13 -7.51
C ARG A 163 0.68 -23.74 -8.15
N VAL A 164 1.07 -23.63 -9.43
CA VAL A 164 1.09 -22.34 -10.15
C VAL A 164 -0.31 -21.74 -10.25
N GLN A 165 -1.34 -22.57 -10.48
CA GLN A 165 -2.72 -22.12 -10.52
C GLN A 165 -3.18 -21.53 -9.18
N THR A 166 -2.83 -22.19 -8.06
CA THR A 166 -3.11 -21.68 -6.71
C THR A 166 -2.42 -20.33 -6.49
N GLU A 167 -1.16 -20.18 -6.90
CA GLU A 167 -0.42 -18.91 -6.78
C GLU A 167 -1.06 -17.77 -7.59
N ILE A 168 -1.54 -18.08 -8.81
CA ILE A 168 -2.29 -17.13 -9.65
C ILE A 168 -3.56 -16.67 -8.92
N GLU A 169 -4.36 -17.60 -8.40
CA GLU A 169 -5.62 -17.29 -7.72
C GLU A 169 -5.41 -16.43 -6.48
N GLN A 170 -4.37 -16.72 -5.70
CA GLN A 170 -3.99 -15.91 -4.53
C GLN A 170 -3.61 -14.48 -4.92
N LEU A 171 -2.82 -14.30 -6.00
CA LEU A 171 -2.45 -12.97 -6.47
C LEU A 171 -3.65 -12.21 -7.07
N GLU A 172 -4.53 -12.89 -7.78
CA GLU A 172 -5.75 -12.28 -8.31
C GLU A 172 -6.70 -11.83 -7.21
N ALA A 173 -6.85 -12.63 -6.14
CA ALA A 173 -7.61 -12.23 -4.96
C ALA A 173 -6.98 -11.01 -4.27
N ARG A 174 -5.65 -10.98 -4.15
CA ARG A 174 -4.92 -9.83 -3.60
C ARG A 174 -5.12 -8.56 -4.44
N ASN A 175 -5.02 -8.66 -5.76
CA ASN A 175 -5.25 -7.52 -6.66
C ASN A 175 -6.68 -6.99 -6.57
N ARG A 176 -7.67 -7.87 -6.46
CA ARG A 176 -9.07 -7.48 -6.22
C ARG A 176 -9.21 -6.72 -4.91
N SER A 177 -8.58 -7.18 -3.83
CA SER A 177 -8.58 -6.48 -2.54
C SER A 177 -7.91 -5.11 -2.62
N LEU A 178 -6.75 -4.98 -3.28
CA LEU A 178 -6.09 -3.69 -3.48
C LEU A 178 -6.97 -2.71 -4.27
N SER A 179 -7.62 -3.19 -5.33
CA SER A 179 -8.53 -2.37 -6.14
C SER A 179 -9.71 -1.85 -5.31
N GLN A 180 -10.25 -2.68 -4.42
CA GLN A 180 -11.31 -2.27 -3.48
C GLN A 180 -10.81 -1.22 -2.46
N GLN A 181 -9.57 -1.34 -1.98
CA GLN A 181 -8.96 -0.36 -1.07
C GLN A 181 -8.68 0.99 -1.73
N VAL A 182 -8.51 1.01 -3.06
CA VAL A 182 -8.36 2.26 -3.83
C VAL A 182 -9.70 2.92 -4.08
N ALA A 183 -10.74 2.13 -4.34
CA ALA A 183 -12.08 2.65 -4.58
C ALA A 183 -12.75 3.18 -3.29
N MET A 184 -12.43 2.59 -2.14
CA MET A 184 -13.08 2.87 -0.85
C MET A 184 -12.04 3.22 0.21
N ALA A 185 -12.19 4.40 0.81
CA ALA A 185 -11.40 4.83 1.95
C ALA A 185 -11.97 4.29 3.27
N ASP A 186 -11.07 3.89 4.17
CA ASP A 186 -11.43 3.45 5.53
C ASP A 186 -11.53 4.64 6.47
N VAL A 187 -12.67 4.79 7.15
CA VAL A 187 -12.89 5.87 8.11
C VAL A 187 -13.25 5.28 9.47
N GLU A 188 -12.42 5.59 10.46
CA GLU A 188 -12.66 5.31 11.87
C GLU A 188 -13.10 6.59 12.57
N LEU A 189 -14.36 6.63 13.01
CA LEU A 189 -14.92 7.75 13.74
C LEU A 189 -15.11 7.36 15.21
N LYS A 190 -14.57 8.20 16.10
CA LYS A 190 -14.84 8.16 17.53
C LYS A 190 -15.70 9.35 17.91
N LEU A 191 -16.91 9.08 18.38
CA LEU A 191 -17.77 10.07 19.00
C LEU A 191 -17.55 9.99 20.52
N SER A 192 -17.33 11.12 21.18
CA SER A 192 -17.26 11.19 22.64
C SER A 192 -18.21 12.24 23.18
N GLN A 193 -18.86 11.96 24.29
CA GLN A 193 -19.73 12.93 24.92
C GLN A 193 -18.91 14.07 25.54
N LYS A 194 -19.34 15.30 25.33
CA LYS A 194 -18.75 16.47 25.98
C LYS A 194 -18.96 16.39 27.49
N ILE A 195 -17.88 16.16 28.23
CA ILE A 195 -17.92 16.19 29.70
C ILE A 195 -17.91 17.65 30.15
N VAL A 196 -19.07 18.17 30.55
CA VAL A 196 -19.16 19.49 31.20
C VAL A 196 -18.89 19.29 32.70
N PRO A 197 -17.80 19.85 33.26
CA PRO A 197 -17.53 19.72 34.68
C PRO A 197 -18.67 20.38 35.49
N GLY A 198 -19.33 19.58 36.34
CA GLY A 198 -20.46 20.05 37.13
C GLY A 198 -20.06 21.08 38.20
N PRO A 199 -21.03 21.85 38.74
CA PRO A 199 -20.78 22.95 39.68
C PRO A 199 -20.03 22.52 40.96
N VAL A 200 -20.13 21.25 41.36
CA VAL A 200 -19.42 20.70 42.53
C VAL A 200 -17.90 20.71 42.34
N THR A 201 -17.40 20.53 41.11
CA THR A 201 -15.95 20.57 40.82
C THR A 201 -15.37 21.98 40.92
N LEU A 202 -16.14 23.00 40.57
CA LEU A 202 -15.80 24.42 40.76
C LEU A 202 -15.78 24.79 42.25
N ALA A 203 -16.79 24.35 43.00
CA ALA A 203 -16.86 24.55 44.45
C ALA A 203 -15.67 23.88 45.18
N GLY A 204 -15.30 22.66 44.77
CA GLY A 204 -14.15 21.94 45.33
C GLY A 204 -12.81 22.64 45.09
N LYS A 205 -12.59 23.25 43.92
CA LYS A 205 -11.39 24.07 43.66
C LYS A 205 -11.32 25.31 44.55
N GLY A 206 -12.46 25.97 44.80
CA GLY A 206 -12.55 27.10 45.72
C GLY A 206 -12.16 26.71 47.15
N ALA A 207 -12.71 25.61 47.66
CA ALA A 207 -12.41 25.10 49.00
C ALA A 207 -10.94 24.67 49.16
N TYR A 208 -10.36 24.04 48.13
CA TYR A 208 -8.95 23.65 48.12
C TYR A 208 -8.00 24.86 48.15
N TRP A 209 -8.30 25.91 47.38
CA TRP A 209 -7.56 27.18 47.42
C TRP A 209 -7.62 27.84 48.79
N THR A 210 -8.79 27.84 49.45
CA THR A 210 -8.94 28.39 50.81
C THR A 210 -8.22 27.55 51.88
N LEU A 211 -8.26 26.22 51.80
CA LEU A 211 -7.61 25.34 52.77
C LEU A 211 -6.08 25.36 52.65
N SER A 212 -5.54 25.44 51.44
CA SER A 212 -4.10 25.59 51.21
C SER A 212 -3.56 26.88 51.85
N LYS A 213 -4.35 27.95 51.86
CA LYS A 213 -4.00 29.22 52.52
C LYS A 213 -4.02 29.15 54.05
N LEU A 214 -4.69 28.18 54.65
CA LEU A 214 -4.78 28.05 56.12
C LEU A 214 -3.57 27.36 56.77
N PHE A 215 -2.81 26.56 56.00
CA PHE A 215 -1.68 25.77 56.49
C PHE A 215 -0.29 26.32 56.10
N VAL A 216 -0.24 27.50 55.47
CA VAL A 216 1.00 28.26 55.25
C VAL A 216 1.11 29.31 56.36
N LEU A 217 1.55 28.88 57.55
CA LEU A 217 2.10 29.78 58.57
C LEU A 217 3.62 29.68 58.51
N ASN A 218 4.29 30.81 58.29
CA ASN A 218 5.68 31.04 58.68
C ASN A 218 5.69 32.01 59.85
#